data_AF-A0A4Z2J2C3-F1
#
_entry.id   AF-A0A4Z2J2C3-F1
#
_cell.length_a   1.000
_cell.length_b   1.000
_cell.length_c   1.000
_cell.angle_alpha   90.00
_cell.angle_beta   90.00
_cell.angle_gamma   90.00
#
_symmetry.space_group_name_H-M   'P 1'
#
loop_
_entity.id
_entity.type
_entity.pdbx_description
1 polymer ?
#
loop_
_entity_poly.entity_id
_entity_poly.type
_entity_poly.pdbx_seq_one_letter_code
_entity_poly.pdbx_strand_id
1 'polypeptide(L)'
;MSGPNGKAGPSTGVMEWIGTACRFATDRNDFRRNLLVNLGLFAAGVWVARNLSDFDLMSPQPSLDLASQITAVDLGLKPALLYDSNSAGADQVQQYLSSLQSSQLVSKSLLTLDLNGNALIVNTLTVRSNVEQLLRDNTVAVIDVCHTLEKPAIADLLGGETKSMTQDLLLLLTELEQLKEADKPYYVAEKSEEWNLCTVFGLLLGFPVTYWFDQTKSFENCLSMTPLILTTASATWQGDSAALTRGNSEVEDLLVLYEDITIRRHTAHLRSPVRV
;
A
#
# COMPACT_ATOMS: atom_id res chain seq x y z
N MET A 1 -59.27 62.12 -14.83
CA MET A 1 -57.95 61.66 -15.31
C MET A 1 -56.89 62.24 -14.38
N SER A 2 -55.98 61.38 -13.89
CA SER A 2 -54.71 61.67 -13.18
C SER A 2 -54.82 62.40 -11.83
N GLY A 3 -54.28 61.94 -10.70
CA GLY A 3 -53.44 60.80 -10.31
C GLY A 3 -53.06 60.97 -8.82
N PRO A 4 -52.68 59.92 -8.08
CA PRO A 4 -52.52 59.93 -6.62
C PRO A 4 -51.10 60.30 -6.19
N ASN A 5 -50.95 60.88 -4.98
CA ASN A 5 -49.64 61.04 -4.33
C ASN A 5 -49.56 60.06 -3.15
N GLY A 6 -48.83 58.96 -3.34
CA GLY A 6 -48.47 58.01 -2.30
C GLY A 6 -47.14 58.39 -1.65
N LYS A 7 -47.12 58.49 -0.32
CA LYS A 7 -45.89 58.45 0.47
C LYS A 7 -45.74 57.04 1.07
N ALA A 8 -44.72 56.30 0.66
CA ALA A 8 -44.28 55.06 1.29
C ALA A 8 -43.05 55.35 2.18
N GLY A 9 -43.10 54.89 3.44
CA GLY A 9 -41.99 54.97 4.39
C GLY A 9 -40.92 53.88 4.17
N PRO A 10 -39.77 53.96 4.88
CA PRO A 10 -38.60 53.14 4.61
C PRO A 10 -38.72 51.71 5.13
N SER A 11 -38.06 50.78 4.43
CA SER A 11 -38.09 49.33 4.59
C SER A 11 -37.39 48.82 5.86
N THR A 12 -38.20 48.56 6.89
CA THR A 12 -37.83 48.01 8.20
C THR A 12 -37.22 46.59 8.16
N GLY A 13 -37.50 45.79 7.14
CA GLY A 13 -37.16 44.35 7.15
C GLY A 13 -35.68 43.99 6.95
N VAL A 14 -34.91 44.77 6.17
CA VAL A 14 -33.51 44.42 5.84
C VAL A 14 -32.58 44.72 7.03
N MET A 15 -32.82 45.83 7.72
CA MET A 15 -32.02 46.24 8.87
C MET A 15 -32.23 45.29 10.06
N GLU A 16 -33.45 44.74 10.20
CA GLU A 16 -33.79 43.74 11.21
C GLU A 16 -33.10 42.39 10.94
N TRP A 17 -32.98 42.01 9.67
CA TRP A 17 -32.29 40.78 9.27
C TRP A 17 -30.78 40.84 9.55
N ILE A 18 -30.13 41.97 9.23
CA ILE A 18 -28.71 42.19 9.52
C ILE A 18 -28.46 42.25 11.03
N GLY A 19 -29.36 42.89 11.79
CA GLY A 19 -29.30 42.92 13.26
C GLY A 19 -29.48 41.55 13.91
N THR A 20 -30.26 40.66 13.28
CA THR A 20 -30.46 39.27 13.73
C THR A 20 -29.23 38.41 13.43
N ALA A 21 -28.63 38.56 12.24
CA ALA A 21 -27.39 37.89 11.87
C ALA A 21 -26.20 38.32 12.75
N CYS A 22 -26.08 39.62 13.06
CA CYS A 22 -25.03 40.11 13.97
C CYS A 22 -25.21 39.59 15.40
N ARG A 23 -26.44 39.57 15.93
CA ARG A 23 -26.71 39.01 17.26
C ARG A 23 -26.38 37.51 17.35
N PHE A 24 -26.70 36.74 16.31
CA PHE A 24 -26.32 35.33 16.20
C PHE A 24 -24.79 35.13 16.22
N ALA A 25 -24.02 36.04 15.60
CA ALA A 25 -22.57 35.98 15.62
C ALA A 25 -21.98 36.31 17.02
N THR A 26 -22.53 37.30 17.73
CA THR A 26 -21.97 37.80 19.00
C THR A 26 -22.45 37.09 20.28
N ASP A 27 -23.54 36.30 20.27
CA ASP A 27 -24.06 35.69 21.49
C ASP A 27 -23.26 34.45 21.92
N ARG A 28 -22.36 34.60 22.89
CA ARG A 28 -21.38 33.57 23.26
C ARG A 28 -22.01 32.30 23.85
N ASN A 29 -23.27 32.34 24.30
CA ASN A 29 -23.96 31.25 25.01
C ASN A 29 -24.83 30.36 24.13
N ASP A 30 -24.88 30.59 22.82
CA ASP A 30 -25.75 29.79 21.94
C ASP A 30 -25.05 28.48 21.50
N PHE A 31 -25.51 27.36 22.05
CA PHE A 31 -25.03 26.01 21.75
C PHE A 31 -25.02 25.73 20.24
N ARG A 32 -26.00 26.29 19.51
CA ARG A 32 -26.15 26.13 18.06
C ARG A 32 -25.00 26.77 17.29
N ARG A 33 -24.52 27.95 17.70
CA ARG A 33 -23.37 28.59 17.05
C ARG A 33 -22.09 27.82 17.34
N ASN A 34 -21.87 27.40 18.59
CA ASN A 34 -20.67 26.62 18.93
C ASN A 34 -20.64 25.29 18.15
N LEU A 35 -21.78 24.64 17.95
CA LEU A 35 -21.87 23.44 17.12
C LEU A 35 -21.53 23.73 15.65
N LEU A 36 -22.04 24.83 15.09
CA LEU A 36 -21.82 25.22 13.69
C LEU A 36 -20.36 25.63 13.45
N VAL A 37 -19.75 26.37 14.38
CA VAL A 37 -18.33 26.74 14.35
C VAL A 37 -17.45 25.50 14.47
N ASN A 38 -17.74 24.59 15.41
CA ASN A 38 -16.97 23.36 15.57
C ASN A 38 -17.07 22.45 14.34
N LEU A 39 -18.25 22.36 13.72
CA LEU A 39 -18.43 21.61 12.48
C LEU A 39 -17.65 22.23 11.31
N GLY A 40 -17.67 23.56 11.20
CA GLY A 40 -16.87 24.29 10.21
C GLY A 40 -15.37 24.12 10.43
N LEU A 41 -14.89 24.19 11.68
CA LEU A 41 -13.49 23.97 12.03
C LEU A 41 -13.07 22.52 11.76
N PHE A 42 -13.93 21.56 12.03
CA PHE A 42 -13.70 20.15 11.71
C PHE A 42 -13.61 19.93 10.20
N ALA A 43 -14.54 20.47 9.42
CA ALA A 43 -14.51 20.38 7.96
C ALA A 43 -13.28 21.06 7.37
N ALA A 44 -12.90 22.24 7.87
CA ALA A 44 -11.68 22.93 7.46
C ALA A 44 -10.43 22.15 7.86
N GLY A 45 -10.38 21.55 9.05
CA GLY A 45 -9.29 20.69 9.49
C GLY A 45 -9.12 19.45 8.61
N VAL A 46 -10.23 18.78 8.26
CA VAL A 46 -10.23 17.64 7.33
C VAL A 46 -9.78 18.06 5.93
N TRP A 47 -10.22 19.23 5.45
CA TRP A 47 -9.81 19.77 4.15
C TRP A 47 -8.32 20.12 4.14
N VAL A 48 -7.81 20.80 5.17
CA VAL A 48 -6.39 21.12 5.33
C VAL A 48 -5.54 19.85 5.44
N ALA A 49 -5.98 18.85 6.20
CA ALA A 49 -5.28 17.58 6.33
C ALA A 49 -5.17 16.86 4.97
N ARG A 50 -6.27 16.83 4.19
CA ARG A 50 -6.26 16.27 2.83
C ARG A 50 -5.36 17.03 1.87
N ASN A 51 -5.42 18.36 1.90
CA ASN A 51 -4.64 19.20 0.99
C ASN A 51 -3.15 19.24 1.35
N LEU A 52 -2.79 19.04 2.62
CA LEU A 52 -1.40 18.86 3.07
C LEU A 52 -0.87 17.46 2.72
N SER A 53 -1.69 16.40 2.83
CA SER A 53 -1.28 15.08 2.32
C SER A 53 -1.07 15.07 0.81
N ASP A 54 -1.90 15.82 0.05
CA ASP A 54 -1.69 15.97 -1.39
C ASP A 54 -0.39 16.72 -1.72
N PHE A 55 0.04 17.69 -0.90
CA PHE A 55 1.28 18.43 -1.15
C PHE A 55 2.55 17.59 -0.92
N ASP A 56 2.55 16.71 0.09
CA ASP A 56 3.66 15.78 0.34
C ASP A 56 3.69 14.65 -0.73
N LEU A 57 2.51 14.26 -1.24
CA LEU A 57 2.36 13.38 -2.41
C LEU A 57 2.85 13.99 -3.73
N MET A 58 2.97 15.33 -3.82
CA MET A 58 3.32 16.06 -5.05
C MET A 58 4.82 16.36 -5.19
N SER A 59 5.66 15.94 -4.23
CA SER A 59 7.10 15.90 -4.51
C SER A 59 7.37 14.77 -5.52
N PRO A 60 8.29 14.91 -6.49
CA PRO A 60 8.61 13.82 -7.42
C PRO A 60 9.34 12.65 -6.76
N GLN A 61 9.69 12.76 -5.47
CA GLN A 61 10.48 11.75 -4.75
C GLN A 61 9.72 10.43 -4.59
N PRO A 62 8.45 10.38 -4.15
CA PRO A 62 7.74 9.12 -3.94
C PRO A 62 7.45 8.37 -5.25
N SER A 63 7.23 9.08 -6.36
CA SER A 63 7.05 8.43 -7.66
C SER A 63 8.37 7.84 -8.18
N LEU A 64 9.49 8.54 -8.01
CA LEU A 64 10.82 8.01 -8.35
C LEU A 64 11.21 6.84 -7.43
N ASP A 65 10.92 6.91 -6.14
CA ASP A 65 11.14 5.82 -5.19
C ASP A 65 10.29 4.59 -5.56
N LEU A 66 9.04 4.80 -5.99
CA LEU A 66 8.19 3.74 -6.51
C LEU A 66 8.76 3.14 -7.80
N ALA A 67 9.23 3.98 -8.73
CA ALA A 67 9.86 3.51 -9.96
C ALA A 67 11.09 2.63 -9.65
N SER A 68 11.93 3.05 -8.70
CA SER A 68 13.08 2.26 -8.25
C SER A 68 12.67 0.90 -7.68
N GLN A 69 11.59 0.83 -6.91
CA GLN A 69 11.07 -0.42 -6.38
C GLN A 69 10.51 -1.33 -7.48
N ILE A 70 9.80 -0.77 -8.46
CA ILE A 70 9.29 -1.52 -9.62
C ILE A 70 10.45 -2.04 -10.47
N THR A 71 11.50 -1.25 -10.68
CA THR A 71 12.73 -1.71 -11.37
C THR A 71 13.39 -2.86 -10.61
N ALA A 72 13.41 -2.84 -9.28
CA ALA A 72 13.92 -3.99 -8.51
C ALA A 72 13.07 -5.25 -8.71
N VAL A 73 11.75 -5.12 -8.88
CA VAL A 73 10.87 -6.24 -9.25
C VAL A 73 11.14 -6.74 -10.67
N ASP A 74 11.34 -5.82 -11.61
CA ASP A 74 11.68 -6.14 -13.01
C ASP A 74 12.99 -6.93 -13.12
N LEU A 75 14.01 -6.49 -12.39
CA LEU A 75 15.32 -7.16 -12.29
C LEU A 75 15.28 -8.47 -11.50
N GLY A 76 14.13 -8.85 -10.92
CA GLY A 76 13.98 -10.07 -10.13
C GLY A 76 14.64 -10.02 -8.75
N LEU A 77 15.10 -8.85 -8.29
CA LEU A 77 15.63 -8.64 -6.93
C LEU A 77 14.53 -8.78 -5.86
N LYS A 78 13.28 -8.51 -6.25
CA LYS A 78 12.08 -8.73 -5.45
C LYS A 78 11.04 -9.43 -6.33
N PRO A 79 10.31 -10.45 -5.84
CA PRO A 79 9.32 -11.14 -6.66
C PRO A 79 8.11 -10.26 -7.01
N ALA A 80 7.63 -9.48 -6.04
CA ALA A 80 6.47 -8.60 -6.20
C ALA A 80 6.59 -7.35 -5.34
N LEU A 81 5.80 -6.33 -5.62
CA LEU A 81 5.65 -5.11 -4.82
C LEU A 81 4.18 -4.91 -4.45
N LEU A 82 3.88 -4.80 -3.16
CA LEU A 82 2.56 -4.38 -2.67
C LEU A 82 2.50 -2.86 -2.62
N TYR A 83 1.51 -2.27 -3.29
CA TYR A 83 1.31 -0.82 -3.31
C TYR A 83 0.45 -0.36 -2.12
N ASP A 84 1.04 0.42 -1.21
CA ASP A 84 0.37 0.94 -0.01
C ASP A 84 0.81 2.38 0.33
N SER A 85 1.14 3.17 -0.69
CA SER A 85 1.61 4.54 -0.46
C SER A 85 0.48 5.55 -0.31
N ASN A 86 -0.67 5.31 -0.97
CA ASN A 86 -1.83 6.18 -0.93
C ASN A 86 -3.09 5.39 -1.37
N SER A 87 -4.22 6.08 -1.56
CA SER A 87 -5.50 5.47 -1.92
C SER A 87 -5.68 5.12 -3.41
N ALA A 88 -4.60 5.08 -4.21
CA ALA A 88 -4.68 4.67 -5.61
C ALA A 88 -4.98 3.16 -5.70
N GLY A 89 -5.98 2.82 -6.51
CA GLY A 89 -6.36 1.43 -6.77
C GLY A 89 -5.57 0.80 -7.90
N ALA A 90 -5.88 -0.46 -8.21
CA ALA A 90 -5.17 -1.25 -9.22
C ALA A 90 -5.16 -0.60 -10.60
N ASP A 91 -6.24 0.06 -11.02
CA ASP A 91 -6.30 0.76 -12.31
C ASP A 91 -5.30 1.91 -12.40
N GLN A 92 -5.16 2.72 -11.33
CA GLN A 92 -4.19 3.81 -11.29
C GLN A 92 -2.75 3.28 -11.23
N VAL A 93 -2.51 2.21 -10.46
CA VAL A 93 -1.21 1.53 -10.39
C VAL A 93 -0.83 0.97 -11.77
N GLN A 94 -1.78 0.36 -12.48
CA GLN A 94 -1.59 -0.13 -13.85
C GLN A 94 -1.28 1.01 -14.82
N GLN A 95 -1.97 2.15 -14.74
CA GLN A 95 -1.65 3.32 -15.58
C GLN A 95 -0.22 3.82 -15.36
N TYR A 96 0.24 3.81 -14.11
CA TYR A 96 1.62 4.17 -13.78
C TYR A 96 2.61 3.16 -14.37
N LEU A 97 2.37 1.86 -14.17
CA LEU A 97 3.20 0.80 -14.73
C LEU A 97 3.27 0.88 -16.26
N SER A 98 2.13 1.06 -16.93
CA SER A 98 2.07 1.22 -18.39
C SER A 98 2.84 2.45 -18.88
N SER A 99 2.89 3.53 -18.10
CA SER A 99 3.71 4.71 -18.41
C SER A 99 5.21 4.41 -18.33
N LEU A 100 5.64 3.63 -17.32
CA LEU A 100 7.02 3.17 -17.20
C LEU A 100 7.42 2.23 -18.34
N GLN A 101 6.54 1.29 -18.68
CA GLN A 101 6.74 0.33 -19.79
C GLN A 101 6.80 1.04 -21.15
N SER A 102 5.92 2.01 -21.39
CA SER A 102 5.91 2.82 -22.62
C SER A 102 7.18 3.66 -22.76
N SER A 103 7.78 4.05 -21.62
CA SER A 103 9.05 4.76 -21.54
C SER A 103 10.27 3.83 -21.57
N GLN A 104 10.06 2.50 -21.70
CA GLN A 104 11.11 1.48 -21.70
C GLN A 104 11.97 1.46 -20.42
N LEU A 105 11.41 1.92 -19.30
CA LEU A 105 12.10 1.90 -18.00
C LEU A 105 12.02 0.54 -17.31
N VAL A 106 11.00 -0.26 -17.64
CA VAL A 106 10.77 -1.60 -17.12
C VAL A 106 10.17 -2.50 -18.20
N SER A 107 10.30 -3.82 -18.04
CA SER A 107 9.76 -4.81 -18.96
C SER A 107 8.23 -4.77 -19.03
N LYS A 108 7.72 -5.11 -20.22
CA LYS A 108 6.30 -5.34 -20.45
C LYS A 108 5.76 -6.63 -19.80
N SER A 109 6.65 -7.50 -19.32
CA SER A 109 6.28 -8.74 -18.63
C SER A 109 5.77 -8.51 -17.19
N LEU A 110 5.96 -7.32 -16.63
CA LEU A 110 5.39 -6.98 -15.32
C LEU A 110 3.88 -6.81 -15.44
N LEU A 111 3.15 -7.39 -14.48
CA LEU A 111 1.69 -7.34 -14.41
C LEU A 111 1.24 -6.65 -13.13
N THR A 112 0.08 -5.98 -13.20
CA THR A 112 -0.64 -5.53 -12.00
C THR A 112 -1.66 -6.59 -11.62
N LEU A 113 -1.62 -7.04 -10.37
CA LEU A 113 -2.52 -8.00 -9.76
C LEU A 113 -3.35 -7.29 -8.69
N ASP A 114 -4.67 -7.36 -8.78
CA ASP A 114 -5.57 -6.92 -7.72
C ASP A 114 -6.01 -8.14 -6.89
N LEU A 115 -5.69 -8.10 -5.60
CA LEU A 115 -6.10 -9.09 -4.61
C LEU A 115 -6.97 -8.40 -3.54
N ASN A 116 -8.28 -8.59 -3.64
CA ASN A 116 -9.26 -8.01 -2.71
C ASN A 116 -9.07 -6.49 -2.54
N GLY A 117 -8.88 -5.76 -3.64
CA GLY A 117 -8.66 -4.30 -3.65
C GLY A 117 -7.23 -3.85 -3.30
N ASN A 118 -6.30 -4.78 -3.08
CA ASN A 118 -4.89 -4.49 -2.89
C ASN A 118 -4.13 -4.68 -4.19
N ALA A 119 -3.44 -3.65 -4.65
CA ALA A 119 -2.67 -3.69 -5.88
C ALA A 119 -1.24 -4.20 -5.65
N LEU A 120 -0.85 -5.21 -6.42
CA LEU A 120 0.52 -5.73 -6.47
C LEU A 120 1.08 -5.59 -7.88
N ILE A 121 2.34 -5.22 -7.99
CA ILE A 121 3.11 -5.34 -9.23
C ILE A 121 3.96 -6.60 -9.13
N VAL A 122 3.79 -7.53 -10.05
CA VAL A 122 4.39 -8.86 -9.99
C VAL A 122 5.29 -9.13 -11.17
N ASN A 123 6.47 -9.71 -10.89
CA ASN A 123 7.24 -10.44 -11.88
C ASN A 123 6.81 -11.91 -11.81
N THR A 124 5.93 -12.32 -12.72
CA THR A 124 5.27 -13.64 -12.66
C THR A 124 6.27 -14.79 -12.59
N LEU A 125 7.35 -14.72 -13.38
CA LEU A 125 8.43 -15.72 -13.39
C LEU A 125 9.13 -15.80 -12.04
N THR A 126 9.52 -14.66 -11.46
CA THR A 126 10.22 -14.62 -10.16
C THR A 126 9.30 -15.07 -9.03
N VAL A 127 8.04 -14.61 -9.00
CA VAL A 127 7.05 -15.03 -7.99
C VAL A 127 6.83 -16.53 -8.04
N ARG A 128 6.56 -17.10 -9.22
CA ARG A 128 6.33 -18.53 -9.39
C ARG A 128 7.53 -19.33 -8.92
N SER A 129 8.72 -19.01 -9.43
CA SER A 129 9.92 -19.74 -9.05
C SER A 129 10.18 -19.67 -7.54
N ASN A 130 9.93 -18.51 -6.92
CA ASN A 130 10.06 -18.32 -5.48
C ASN A 130 9.05 -19.16 -4.71
N VAL A 131 7.76 -19.08 -5.03
CA VAL A 131 6.70 -19.87 -4.35
C VAL A 131 6.96 -21.37 -4.51
N GLU A 132 7.34 -21.84 -5.70
CA GLU A 132 7.69 -23.24 -5.93
C GLU A 132 8.90 -23.68 -5.10
N GLN A 133 9.95 -22.86 -5.01
CA GLN A 133 11.14 -23.18 -4.22
C GLN A 133 10.81 -23.23 -2.72
N LEU A 134 10.08 -22.24 -2.22
CA LEU A 134 9.63 -22.16 -0.84
C LEU A 134 8.84 -23.42 -0.42
N LEU A 135 8.04 -23.98 -1.33
CA LEU A 135 7.29 -25.22 -1.10
C LEU A 135 8.15 -26.47 -1.18
N ARG A 136 9.09 -26.53 -2.12
CA ARG A 136 10.00 -27.68 -2.27
C ARG A 136 10.93 -27.81 -1.08
N ASP A 137 11.48 -26.68 -0.62
CA ASP A 137 12.50 -26.66 0.42
C ASP A 137 11.90 -26.60 1.84
N ASN A 138 10.58 -26.38 1.95
CA ASN A 138 9.86 -26.18 3.21
C ASN A 138 10.52 -25.11 4.11
N THR A 139 10.99 -24.03 3.48
CA THR A 139 11.81 -22.98 4.11
C THR A 139 10.98 -21.84 4.70
N VAL A 140 9.71 -21.73 4.33
CA VAL A 140 8.81 -20.72 4.89
C VAL A 140 8.42 -21.15 6.30
N ALA A 141 8.61 -20.27 7.28
CA ALA A 141 7.95 -20.44 8.56
C ALA A 141 6.58 -19.76 8.52
N VAL A 142 5.52 -20.47 8.88
CA VAL A 142 4.21 -19.86 9.14
C VAL A 142 4.12 -19.54 10.62
N ILE A 143 3.74 -18.31 10.94
CA ILE A 143 3.54 -17.85 12.31
C ILE A 143 2.05 -17.67 12.54
N ASP A 144 1.48 -18.50 13.40
CA ASP A 144 0.12 -18.36 13.90
C ASP A 144 0.04 -17.15 14.84
N VAL A 145 -0.85 -16.22 14.49
CA VAL A 145 -1.13 -15.00 15.24
C VAL A 145 -2.61 -14.92 15.65
N CYS A 146 -3.33 -16.05 15.70
CA CYS A 146 -4.72 -16.10 16.12
C CYS A 146 -4.97 -15.33 17.44
N HIS A 147 -6.10 -14.63 17.52
CA HIS A 147 -6.51 -13.86 18.70
C HIS A 147 -6.60 -14.68 20.00
N THR A 148 -6.74 -16.00 19.91
CA THR A 148 -6.77 -16.89 21.08
C THR A 148 -5.40 -17.12 21.70
N LEU A 149 -4.32 -16.75 21.00
CA LEU A 149 -2.95 -16.88 21.49
C LEU A 149 -2.52 -15.64 22.27
N GLU A 150 -1.76 -15.84 23.35
CA GLU A 150 -1.13 -14.73 24.07
C GLU A 150 0.08 -14.14 23.32
N LYS A 151 0.72 -14.95 22.46
CA LYS A 151 1.90 -14.58 21.69
C LYS A 151 1.97 -15.40 20.38
N PRO A 152 2.67 -14.89 19.35
CA PRO A 152 2.84 -15.62 18.09
C PRO A 152 3.49 -16.98 18.31
N ALA A 153 3.04 -17.99 17.57
CA ALA A 153 3.54 -19.35 17.62
C ALA A 153 3.94 -19.83 16.21
N ILE A 154 4.94 -20.70 16.11
CA ILE A 154 5.27 -21.34 14.83
C ILE A 154 4.19 -22.37 14.54
N ALA A 155 3.55 -22.25 13.38
CA ALA A 155 2.58 -23.20 12.87
C ALA A 155 3.25 -24.15 11.86
N ASP A 156 2.77 -25.39 11.82
CA ASP A 156 3.14 -26.28 10.73
C ASP A 156 2.46 -25.83 9.44
N LEU A 157 3.27 -25.51 8.44
CA LEU A 157 2.90 -25.00 7.11
C LEU A 157 1.90 -25.92 6.38
N LEU A 158 1.82 -27.18 6.80
CA LEU A 158 1.14 -28.29 6.13
C LEU A 158 -0.21 -28.66 6.79
N GLY A 159 -0.91 -27.68 7.35
CA GLY A 159 -2.35 -27.80 7.52
C GLY A 159 -3.06 -28.02 6.17
N GLY A 160 -4.23 -28.66 6.17
CA GLY A 160 -4.96 -28.96 4.93
C GLY A 160 -5.33 -27.70 4.11
N GLU A 161 -5.70 -26.62 4.80
CA GLU A 161 -6.16 -25.36 4.19
C GLU A 161 -5.02 -24.59 3.49
N THR A 162 -3.87 -24.43 4.15
CA THR A 162 -2.70 -23.74 3.60
C THR A 162 -2.16 -24.45 2.37
N LYS A 163 -2.20 -25.79 2.34
CA LYS A 163 -1.78 -26.58 1.19
C LYS A 163 -2.69 -26.38 -0.03
N SER A 164 -4.01 -26.35 0.16
CA SER A 164 -4.98 -26.09 -0.92
C SER A 164 -4.78 -24.68 -1.48
N MET A 165 -4.76 -23.67 -0.62
CA MET A 165 -4.55 -22.28 -1.00
C MET A 165 -3.24 -22.10 -1.81
N THR A 166 -2.18 -22.78 -1.41
CA THR A 166 -0.90 -22.66 -2.12
C THR A 166 -0.93 -23.30 -3.51
N GLN A 167 -1.68 -24.40 -3.67
CA GLN A 167 -1.90 -24.99 -4.99
C GLN A 167 -2.73 -24.07 -5.88
N ASP A 168 -3.77 -23.45 -5.34
CA ASP A 168 -4.58 -22.47 -6.07
C ASP A 168 -3.77 -21.23 -6.46
N LEU A 169 -2.86 -20.78 -5.59
CA LEU A 169 -1.92 -19.72 -5.89
C LEU A 169 -0.96 -20.10 -7.04
N LEU A 170 -0.42 -21.31 -7.05
CA LEU A 170 0.43 -21.79 -8.14
C LEU A 170 -0.33 -21.88 -9.48
N LEU A 171 -1.59 -22.31 -9.45
CA LEU A 171 -2.45 -22.32 -10.63
C LEU A 171 -2.67 -20.90 -11.16
N LEU A 172 -3.00 -19.96 -10.27
CA LEU A 172 -3.13 -18.54 -10.63
C LEU A 172 -1.84 -17.99 -11.27
N LEU A 173 -0.69 -18.26 -10.66
CA LEU A 173 0.61 -17.80 -11.21
C LEU A 173 0.89 -18.40 -12.59
N THR A 174 0.52 -19.66 -12.82
CA THR A 174 0.64 -20.31 -14.13
C THR A 174 -0.28 -19.65 -15.17
N GLU A 175 -1.49 -19.25 -14.78
CA GLU A 175 -2.41 -18.51 -15.65
C GLU A 175 -1.84 -17.11 -15.98
N LEU A 176 -1.30 -16.41 -14.98
CA LEU A 176 -0.69 -15.09 -15.14
C LEU A 176 0.52 -15.10 -16.08
N GLU A 177 1.36 -16.14 -16.04
CA GLU A 177 2.50 -16.27 -16.97
C GLU A 177 2.08 -16.40 -18.44
N GLN A 178 0.88 -16.90 -18.72
CA GLN A 178 0.37 -16.97 -20.09
C GLN A 178 -0.08 -15.59 -20.61
N LEU A 179 -0.30 -14.63 -19.71
CA LEU A 179 -0.60 -13.25 -20.04
C LEU A 179 0.71 -12.51 -20.36
N LYS A 180 1.09 -12.52 -21.64
CA LYS A 180 2.36 -11.92 -22.10
C LYS A 180 2.43 -10.40 -21.92
N GLU A 181 1.29 -9.72 -22.06
CA GLU A 181 1.13 -8.28 -21.83
C GLU A 181 -0.32 -8.05 -21.38
N ALA A 182 -0.53 -7.23 -20.34
CA ALA A 182 -1.87 -6.87 -19.89
C ALA A 182 -2.03 -5.35 -19.84
N ASP A 183 -3.00 -4.85 -20.61
CA ASP A 183 -3.40 -3.42 -20.59
C ASP A 183 -4.26 -3.08 -19.36
N LYS A 184 -4.65 -4.08 -18.57
CA LYS A 184 -5.54 -3.96 -17.41
C LYS A 184 -5.01 -4.78 -16.24
N PRO A 185 -5.32 -4.39 -15.00
CA PRO A 185 -5.03 -5.23 -13.85
C PRO A 185 -5.73 -6.59 -13.98
N TYR A 186 -5.07 -7.63 -13.48
CA TYR A 186 -5.69 -8.93 -13.31
C TYR A 186 -6.41 -8.96 -11.95
N TYR A 187 -7.72 -9.14 -11.96
CA TYR A 187 -8.54 -9.16 -10.75
C TYR A 187 -8.78 -10.58 -10.27
N VAL A 188 -8.35 -10.89 -9.04
CA VAL A 188 -8.63 -12.17 -8.39
C VAL A 188 -9.78 -11.96 -7.40
N ALA A 189 -11.02 -11.92 -7.88
CA ALA A 189 -12.16 -11.59 -7.01
C ALA A 189 -12.74 -12.83 -6.30
N GLU A 190 -13.12 -13.87 -7.05
CA GLU A 190 -13.92 -14.97 -6.46
C GLU A 190 -13.08 -15.98 -5.64
N LYS A 191 -11.81 -16.19 -5.99
CA LYS A 191 -10.95 -17.18 -5.31
C LYS A 191 -10.26 -16.62 -4.06
N SER A 192 -10.10 -15.30 -3.96
CA SER A 192 -9.29 -14.69 -2.89
C SER A 192 -10.03 -14.56 -1.56
N GLU A 193 -11.37 -14.58 -1.56
CA GLU A 193 -12.17 -14.41 -0.32
C GLU A 193 -11.94 -15.54 0.69
N GLU A 194 -11.62 -16.73 0.21
CA GLU A 194 -11.34 -17.90 1.03
C GLU A 194 -9.87 -17.99 1.47
N TRP A 195 -9.00 -17.17 0.87
CA TRP A 195 -7.56 -17.21 1.14
C TRP A 195 -7.20 -16.39 2.38
N ASN A 196 -6.23 -16.88 3.15
CA ASN A 196 -5.56 -16.05 4.14
C ASN A 196 -4.64 -15.05 3.44
N LEU A 197 -5.13 -13.82 3.24
CA LEU A 197 -4.41 -12.79 2.50
C LEU A 197 -3.06 -12.44 3.13
N CYS A 198 -2.92 -12.48 4.46
CA CYS A 198 -1.63 -12.30 5.13
C CYS A 198 -0.59 -13.33 4.68
N THR A 199 -0.99 -14.60 4.60
CA THR A 199 -0.10 -15.67 4.13
C THR A 199 0.21 -15.48 2.65
N VAL A 200 -0.80 -15.22 1.82
CA VAL A 200 -0.63 -15.02 0.36
C VAL A 200 0.29 -13.84 0.05
N PHE A 201 0.10 -12.69 0.67
CA PHE A 201 1.00 -11.54 0.50
C PHE A 201 2.42 -11.88 0.92
N GLY A 202 2.58 -12.60 2.04
CA GLY A 202 3.90 -13.05 2.49
C GLY A 202 4.63 -13.89 1.45
N LEU A 203 3.93 -14.85 0.85
CA LEU A 203 4.46 -15.71 -0.21
C LEU A 203 4.79 -14.93 -1.49
N LEU A 204 3.88 -14.07 -1.94
CA LEU A 204 4.04 -13.26 -3.16
C LEU A 204 5.21 -12.26 -3.04
N LEU A 205 5.38 -11.65 -1.88
CA LEU A 205 6.45 -10.69 -1.60
C LEU A 205 7.81 -11.35 -1.36
N GLY A 206 7.84 -12.68 -1.24
CA GLY A 206 9.04 -13.48 -0.99
C GLY A 206 9.58 -13.33 0.42
N PHE A 207 8.71 -13.15 1.41
CA PHE A 207 9.15 -13.16 2.80
C PHE A 207 9.48 -14.58 3.26
N PRO A 208 10.58 -14.78 4.01
CA PRO A 208 10.95 -16.09 4.55
C PRO A 208 10.01 -16.56 5.67
N VAL A 209 9.17 -15.66 6.18
CA VAL A 209 8.21 -15.91 7.26
C VAL A 209 6.88 -15.27 6.88
N THR A 210 5.79 -16.00 7.02
CA THR A 210 4.44 -15.54 6.71
C THR A 210 3.53 -15.67 7.91
N TYR A 211 2.54 -14.78 8.04
CA TYR A 211 1.57 -14.83 9.13
C TYR A 211 0.30 -15.56 8.70
N TRP A 212 -0.30 -16.26 9.65
CA TRP A 212 -1.59 -16.93 9.47
C TRP A 212 -2.48 -16.64 10.67
N PHE A 213 -3.78 -16.49 10.41
CA PHE A 213 -4.82 -16.41 11.42
C PHE A 213 -6.14 -16.93 10.86
N ASP A 214 -7.02 -17.41 11.74
CA ASP A 214 -8.32 -17.93 11.32
C ASP A 214 -9.32 -16.78 11.08
N GLN A 215 -9.40 -16.34 9.82
CA GLN A 215 -10.32 -15.30 9.37
C GLN A 215 -11.80 -15.68 9.49
N THR A 216 -12.12 -16.98 9.59
CA THR A 216 -13.50 -17.44 9.77
C THR A 216 -14.00 -17.22 11.20
N LYS A 217 -13.06 -17.13 12.16
CA LYS A 217 -13.37 -16.88 13.57
C LYS A 217 -13.28 -15.42 13.94
N SER A 218 -12.23 -14.72 13.51
CA SER A 218 -12.02 -13.31 13.86
C SER A 218 -10.96 -12.64 12.97
N PHE A 219 -11.11 -11.34 12.74
CA PHE A 219 -10.08 -10.47 12.16
C PHE A 219 -9.12 -9.91 13.22
N GLU A 220 -9.38 -10.15 14.50
CA GLU A 220 -8.43 -9.82 15.56
C GLU A 220 -7.26 -10.81 15.58
N ASN A 221 -6.09 -10.34 16.03
CA ASN A 221 -4.88 -11.13 16.14
C ASN A 221 -4.10 -10.76 17.42
N CYS A 222 -3.23 -11.66 17.87
CA CYS A 222 -2.42 -11.46 19.07
C CYS A 222 -1.33 -10.39 18.92
N LEU A 223 -1.15 -9.82 17.73
CA LEU A 223 -0.23 -8.71 17.45
C LEU A 223 -0.92 -7.34 17.52
N SER A 224 -2.25 -7.30 17.70
CA SER A 224 -3.00 -6.05 17.77
C SER A 224 -2.43 -5.12 18.84
N MET A 225 -2.22 -3.85 18.47
CA MET A 225 -1.64 -2.81 19.33
C MET A 225 -0.24 -3.12 19.87
N THR A 226 0.47 -4.11 19.31
CA THR A 226 1.87 -4.38 19.65
C THR A 226 2.76 -3.31 19.02
N PRO A 227 3.63 -2.64 19.79
CA PRO A 227 4.55 -1.64 19.24
C PRO A 227 5.47 -2.26 18.19
N LEU A 228 5.55 -1.62 17.01
CA LEU A 228 6.47 -2.05 15.96
C LEU A 228 7.85 -1.44 16.20
N ILE A 229 8.88 -2.25 16.02
CA ILE A 229 10.28 -1.83 16.03
C ILE A 229 10.77 -1.86 14.58
N LEU A 230 10.98 -0.69 14.00
CA LEU A 230 11.67 -0.59 12.72
C LEU A 230 13.15 -0.94 12.94
N THR A 231 13.67 -1.92 12.23
CA THR A 231 15.11 -2.21 12.19
C THR A 231 15.58 -2.08 10.75
N THR A 232 16.28 -0.99 10.44
CA THR A 232 16.83 -0.76 9.12
C THR A 232 18.21 -1.41 9.01
N ALA A 233 18.39 -2.27 8.01
CA ALA A 233 19.72 -2.73 7.61
C ALA A 233 20.07 -2.07 6.27
N SER A 234 21.31 -1.62 6.13
CA SER A 234 21.81 -1.01 4.90
C SER A 234 23.13 -1.66 4.52
N ALA A 235 23.29 -2.01 3.26
CA ALA A 235 24.57 -2.44 2.70
C ALA A 235 25.03 -1.38 1.70
N THR A 236 26.33 -1.08 1.71
CA THR A 236 26.96 -0.21 0.71
C THR A 236 27.89 -1.05 -0.11
N TRP A 237 27.66 -1.13 -1.42
CA TRP A 237 28.58 -1.80 -2.33
C TRP A 237 29.75 -0.86 -2.65
N GLN A 238 30.97 -1.25 -2.31
CA GLN A 238 32.16 -0.61 -2.88
C GLN A 238 32.46 -1.28 -4.21
N GLY A 239 32.07 -0.62 -5.31
CA GLY A 239 32.51 -1.02 -6.63
C GLY A 239 33.99 -0.66 -6.79
N ASP A 240 34.86 -1.67 -6.91
CA ASP A 240 36.27 -1.46 -7.24
C ASP A 240 36.38 -0.68 -8.55
N SER A 241 36.78 0.58 -8.45
CA SER A 241 36.88 1.50 -9.60
C SER A 241 38.10 1.20 -10.49
N ALA A 242 38.78 0.08 -10.29
CA ALA A 242 40.05 -0.24 -10.93
C ALA A 242 39.94 -1.08 -12.22
N ALA A 243 38.76 -1.61 -12.57
CA ALA A 243 38.64 -2.56 -13.69
C ALA A 243 38.17 -1.95 -15.04
N LEU A 244 37.90 -0.64 -15.12
CA LEU A 244 37.43 -0.03 -16.38
C LEU A 244 38.58 0.36 -17.34
N THR A 245 39.54 -0.55 -17.57
CA THR A 245 40.44 -0.51 -18.74
C THR A 245 40.84 -1.91 -19.20
N ARG A 246 39.89 -2.80 -19.47
CA ARG A 246 40.11 -3.86 -20.49
C ARG A 246 38.78 -4.35 -21.04
N GLY A 247 38.67 -4.30 -22.37
CA GLY A 247 37.42 -4.43 -23.09
C GLY A 247 36.83 -5.83 -23.13
N ASN A 248 35.56 -5.84 -23.56
CA ASN A 248 34.80 -6.92 -24.19
C ASN A 248 35.22 -8.36 -23.85
N SER A 249 34.47 -8.98 -22.94
CA SER A 249 33.68 -10.18 -23.23
C SER A 249 33.12 -10.76 -21.93
N GLU A 250 31.89 -11.25 -22.04
CA GLU A 250 31.24 -12.24 -21.16
C GLU A 250 30.51 -11.72 -19.91
N VAL A 251 29.21 -11.98 -19.98
CA VAL A 251 28.15 -11.72 -19.02
C VAL A 251 28.01 -13.00 -18.19
N GLU A 252 28.96 -13.31 -17.30
CA GLU A 252 28.84 -14.50 -16.44
C GLU A 252 29.37 -14.37 -14.99
N ASP A 253 29.95 -13.25 -14.57
CA ASP A 253 30.49 -13.11 -13.21
C ASP A 253 29.55 -12.38 -12.24
N LEU A 254 28.29 -12.81 -12.16
CA LEU A 254 27.31 -12.29 -11.18
C LEU A 254 27.05 -13.30 -10.06
N LEU A 255 28.11 -13.88 -9.52
CA LEU A 255 28.07 -14.71 -8.32
C LEU A 255 29.33 -14.50 -7.45
N VAL A 256 29.06 -14.03 -6.23
CA VAL A 256 29.87 -14.09 -4.99
C VAL A 256 30.96 -13.02 -4.79
N LEU A 257 30.75 -12.12 -3.81
CA LEU A 257 31.45 -12.09 -2.51
C LEU A 257 30.95 -10.90 -1.65
N TYR A 258 30.70 -11.18 -0.37
CA TYR A 258 30.32 -10.21 0.68
C TYR A 258 31.49 -9.31 1.05
N GLU A 259 31.24 -8.03 1.37
CA GLU A 259 31.80 -7.34 2.55
C GLU A 259 31.08 -5.99 2.83
N ASP A 260 30.94 -5.70 4.14
CA ASP A 260 30.29 -4.55 4.80
C ASP A 260 28.77 -4.33 4.65
N ILE A 261 27.98 -5.24 5.26
CA ILE A 261 26.62 -4.91 5.71
C ILE A 261 26.72 -4.13 7.02
N THR A 262 26.53 -2.80 6.97
CA THR A 262 26.39 -1.99 8.17
C THR A 262 24.93 -2.00 8.63
N ILE A 263 24.59 -2.88 9.57
CA ILE A 263 23.27 -2.88 10.21
C ILE A 263 23.19 -1.72 11.21
N ARG A 264 22.55 -0.61 10.83
CA ARG A 264 22.27 0.50 11.74
C ARG A 264 20.89 0.32 12.37
N ARG A 265 20.85 -0.20 13.59
CA ARG A 265 19.60 -0.28 14.36
C ARG A 265 19.09 1.13 14.68
N HIS A 266 18.01 1.54 14.02
CA HIS A 266 17.31 2.78 14.31
C HIS A 266 15.94 2.46 14.89
N THR A 267 15.81 2.49 16.22
CA THR A 267 14.55 2.20 16.89
C THR A 267 13.58 3.37 16.71
N ALA A 268 12.69 3.28 15.72
CA ALA A 268 11.53 4.15 15.63
C ALA A 268 10.33 3.43 16.28
N HIS A 269 9.69 4.08 17.26
CA HIS A 269 8.43 3.60 17.84
C HIS A 269 7.28 4.00 16.92
N LEU A 270 6.91 3.12 15.99
CA LEU A 270 5.73 3.31 15.16
C LEU A 270 4.53 2.63 15.84
N ARG A 271 3.46 3.40 16.07
CA ARG A 271 2.14 2.87 16.41
C ARG A 271 1.36 2.74 15.11
N SER A 272 1.26 1.53 14.57
CA SER A 272 0.34 1.24 13.49
C SER A 272 -0.96 0.68 14.07
N PRO A 273 -2.14 1.23 13.75
CA PRO A 273 -3.38 0.50 13.89
C PRO A 273 -3.45 -0.51 12.73
N VAL A 274 -2.75 -1.63 12.85
CA VAL A 274 -2.88 -2.72 11.88
C VAL A 274 -4.26 -3.35 12.10
N ARG A 275 -5.27 -2.89 11.36
CA ARG A 275 -6.35 -3.76 10.93
C ARG A 275 -5.94 -4.28 9.57
N VAL A 276 -5.66 -5.58 9.51
CA VAL A 276 -5.75 -6.33 8.25
C VAL A 276 -7.22 -6.64 8.02
#